data_AF-A0A2D6JQY7-F1
#
_entry.id   AF-A0A2D6JQY7-F1
#
_cell.length_a   1.000
_cell.length_b   1.000
_cell.length_c   1.000
_cell.angle_alpha   90.00
_cell.angle_beta   90.00
_cell.angle_gamma   90.00
#
_symmetry.space_group_name_H-M   'P 1'
#
loop_
_entity.id
_entity.type
_entity.pdbx_description
1 polymer ?
#
loop_
_entity_poly.entity_id
_entity_poly.type
_entity_poly.pdbx_seq_one_letter_code
_entity_poly.pdbx_strand_id
1 'polypeptide(L)'
;MPTRTIRSAAHRHILVWLRHGSSTVSEIAAAFGMRMPHASLACRQLREAGLITRDESGGLRNAPLFLSQRGVERLREDAVSKMLGYADVLSSTKASMVLHADDTNVLLAYTQSPVGSLVFVANPASHDQE
;
A
#
# COMPACT_ATOMS: atom_id res chain seq x y z
N MET A 1 -8.04 20.18 0.20
CA MET A 1 -6.70 19.82 0.76
C MET A 1 -5.91 19.08 -0.31
N PRO A 2 -4.58 19.24 -0.41
CA PRO A 2 -3.80 18.55 -1.43
C PRO A 2 -3.84 17.03 -1.19
N THR A 3 -4.18 16.28 -2.24
CA THR A 3 -4.25 14.81 -2.19
C THR A 3 -2.85 14.22 -2.03
N ARG A 4 -2.59 13.61 -0.88
CA ARG A 4 -1.30 13.02 -0.54
C ARG A 4 -1.22 11.55 -0.98
N THR A 5 -1.69 11.24 -2.18
CA THR A 5 -1.70 9.87 -2.71
C THR A 5 -0.30 9.40 -3.14
N ILE A 6 -0.05 8.10 -3.00
CA ILE A 6 1.12 7.43 -3.55
C ILE A 6 0.79 7.03 -4.99
N ARG A 7 1.40 7.71 -5.96
CA ARG A 7 1.12 7.49 -7.39
C ARG A 7 1.85 6.28 -7.99
N SER A 8 2.97 5.90 -7.39
CA SER A 8 3.77 4.76 -7.86
C SER A 8 3.26 3.48 -7.22
N ALA A 9 2.73 2.57 -8.04
CA ALA A 9 2.29 1.24 -7.61
C ALA A 9 3.45 0.47 -6.96
N ALA A 10 4.65 0.51 -7.56
CA ALA A 10 5.86 -0.09 -7.01
C ALA A 10 6.20 0.45 -5.61
N HIS A 11 6.13 1.77 -5.40
CA HIS A 11 6.39 2.34 -4.07
C HIS A 11 5.37 1.89 -3.04
N ARG A 12 4.08 1.87 -3.42
CA ARG A 12 3.02 1.43 -2.52
C ARG A 12 3.16 -0.05 -2.17
N HIS A 13 3.41 -0.92 -3.15
CA HIS A 13 3.61 -2.36 -2.93
C HIS A 13 4.78 -2.62 -1.98
N ILE A 14 5.92 -1.93 -2.18
CA ILE A 14 7.08 -2.07 -1.29
C ILE A 14 6.76 -1.61 0.13
N LEU A 15 6.09 -0.46 0.30
CA LEU A 15 5.73 0.04 1.62
C LEU A 15 4.74 -0.88 2.35
N VAL A 16 3.75 -1.41 1.62
CA VAL A 16 2.78 -2.37 2.18
C VAL A 16 3.46 -3.69 2.53
N TRP A 17 4.35 -4.20 1.67
CA TRP A 17 5.15 -5.39 1.96
C TRP A 17 5.96 -5.25 3.25
N LEU A 18 6.68 -4.14 3.39
CA LEU A 18 7.53 -3.87 4.55
C LEU A 18 6.73 -3.60 5.84
N ARG A 19 5.41 -3.41 5.75
CA ARG A 19 4.53 -3.35 6.92
C ARG A 19 4.36 -4.71 7.60
N HIS A 20 4.55 -5.81 6.86
CA HIS A 20 4.44 -7.17 7.39
C HIS A 20 5.76 -7.69 7.98
N GLY A 21 6.88 -7.04 7.68
CA GLY A 21 8.19 -7.42 8.19
C GLY A 21 9.33 -6.83 7.35
N SER A 22 10.55 -7.06 7.79
CA SER A 22 11.73 -6.63 7.04
C SER A 22 11.98 -7.51 5.82
N SER A 23 12.55 -6.94 4.76
CA SER A 23 12.89 -7.70 3.56
C SER A 23 14.06 -7.09 2.80
N THR A 24 14.75 -7.91 2.01
CA THR A 24 15.84 -7.46 1.14
C THR A 24 15.31 -6.95 -0.21
N VAL A 25 16.13 -6.17 -0.93
CA VAL A 25 15.76 -5.71 -2.29
C VAL A 25 15.50 -6.89 -3.23
N SER A 26 16.25 -7.98 -3.09
CA SER A 26 16.11 -9.16 -3.96
C SER A 26 14.83 -9.95 -3.68
N GLU A 27 14.43 -10.07 -2.42
CA GLU A 27 13.14 -10.67 -2.04
C GLU A 27 11.97 -9.84 -2.53
N ILE A 28 12.03 -8.51 -2.37
CA ILE A 28 11.03 -7.59 -2.92
C ILE A 28 10.93 -7.73 -4.45
N ALA A 29 12.07 -7.81 -5.14
CA ALA A 29 12.11 -7.99 -6.58
C ALA A 29 11.44 -9.31 -7.01
N ALA A 30 11.71 -10.40 -6.30
CA ALA A 30 11.10 -11.69 -6.55
C ALA A 30 9.59 -11.70 -6.25
N ALA A 31 9.18 -11.12 -5.13
CA ALA A 31 7.78 -11.09 -4.69
C ALA A 31 6.86 -10.35 -5.68
N PHE A 32 7.35 -9.28 -6.31
CA PHE A 32 6.58 -8.47 -7.24
C PHE A 32 6.96 -8.67 -8.72
N GLY A 33 7.74 -9.70 -9.05
CA GLY A 33 8.20 -9.97 -10.42
C GLY A 33 8.99 -8.80 -11.04
N MET A 34 9.62 -7.97 -10.23
CA MET A 34 10.30 -6.75 -10.65
C MET A 34 11.74 -7.05 -11.06
N ARG A 35 12.23 -6.47 -12.17
CA ARG A 35 13.65 -6.58 -12.50
C ARG A 35 14.50 -5.86 -11.47
N MET A 36 15.65 -6.45 -11.11
CA MET A 36 16.54 -5.94 -10.07
C MET A 36 16.90 -4.44 -10.18
N PRO A 37 17.17 -3.86 -11.37
CA PRO A 37 17.45 -2.43 -11.49
C PRO A 37 16.27 -1.54 -11.06
N HIS A 38 15.04 -1.95 -11.36
CA HIS A 38 13.84 -1.20 -10.97
C HIS A 38 13.57 -1.33 -9.47
N ALA A 39 13.75 -2.52 -8.90
CA ALA A 39 13.57 -2.75 -7.47
C ALA A 39 14.57 -1.95 -6.65
N SER A 40 15.84 -1.96 -7.07
CA SER A 40 16.91 -1.18 -6.45
C SER A 40 16.63 0.32 -6.52
N LEU A 41 16.22 0.83 -7.68
CA LEU A 41 15.87 2.24 -7.85
C LEU A 41 14.67 2.64 -6.96
N ALA A 42 13.62 1.84 -6.94
CA ALA A 42 12.43 2.11 -6.13
C ALA A 42 12.77 2.11 -4.63
N CYS A 43 13.52 1.11 -4.14
CA CYS A 43 13.97 1.06 -2.75
C CYS A 43 14.88 2.25 -2.42
N ARG A 44 15.77 2.64 -3.34
CA ARG A 44 16.63 3.82 -3.15
C ARG A 44 15.81 5.10 -3.02
N GLN A 45 14.83 5.33 -3.90
CA GLN A 45 13.94 6.50 -3.85
C GLN A 45 13.13 6.53 -2.55
N LEU A 46 12.61 5.39 -2.10
CA LEU A 46 11.89 5.28 -0.83
C LEU A 46 12.79 5.60 0.38
N ARG A 47 14.05 5.19 0.32
CA ARG A 47 15.05 5.47 1.36
C ARG A 47 15.44 6.95 1.37
N GLU A 48 15.69 7.54 0.19
CA GLU A 48 15.95 8.98 0.05
C GLU A 48 14.76 9.83 0.53
N ALA A 49 13.54 9.35 0.35
CA ALA A 49 12.33 9.96 0.90
C ALA A 49 12.13 9.72 2.42
N GLY A 50 13.00 8.93 3.06
CA GLY A 50 12.92 8.57 4.48
C GLY A 50 11.75 7.66 4.84
N LEU A 51 11.14 6.98 3.86
CA LEU A 51 9.98 6.11 4.06
C LEU A 51 10.38 4.68 4.47
N ILE A 52 11.61 4.29 4.14
CA ILE A 52 12.20 3.02 4.56
C ILE A 52 13.58 3.27 5.16
N THR A 53 13.98 2.37 6.04
CA THR A 53 15.31 2.34 6.67
C THR A 53 16.00 1.04 6.31
N ARG A 54 17.33 1.04 6.40
CA ARG A 54 18.15 -0.15 6.14
C ARG A 54 18.96 -0.43 7.40
N ASP A 55 19.00 -1.68 7.82
CA ASP A 55 19.91 -2.08 8.88
C ASP A 55 21.31 -2.27 8.30
N GLU A 56 22.24 -1.38 8.65
CA GLU A 56 23.63 -1.42 8.18
C GLU A 56 24.53 -2.31 9.06
N SER A 57 23.99 -2.87 10.15
CA SER A 57 24.75 -3.64 11.14
C SER A 57 25.31 -4.96 10.60
N GLY A 58 24.73 -5.51 9.53
CA GLY A 58 25.06 -6.82 8.96
C GLY A 58 25.93 -6.82 7.69
N GLY A 59 26.38 -5.66 7.21
CA GLY A 59 27.22 -5.53 6.01
C GLY A 59 26.48 -5.04 4.74
N LEU A 60 27.27 -4.66 3.73
CA LEU A 60 26.81 -3.93 2.54
C LEU A 60 25.89 -4.73 1.59
N ARG A 61 25.90 -6.07 1.63
CA ARG A 61 25.13 -6.95 0.74
C ARG A 61 23.91 -7.52 1.47
N ASN A 62 22.74 -7.48 0.83
CA ASN A 62 21.48 -8.04 1.34
C ASN A 62 21.01 -7.51 2.71
N ALA A 63 21.47 -6.34 3.13
CA ALA A 63 20.98 -5.74 4.36
C ALA A 63 19.46 -5.51 4.32
N PRO A 64 18.72 -5.95 5.36
CA PRO A 64 17.26 -5.88 5.39
C PRO A 64 16.77 -4.43 5.42
N LEU A 65 15.67 -4.20 4.71
CA LEU A 65 14.93 -2.95 4.71
C LEU A 65 13.76 -3.06 5.68
N PHE A 66 13.48 -1.96 6.37
CA PHE A 66 12.39 -1.83 7.33
C PHE A 66 11.53 -0.63 6.96
N LEU A 67 10.23 -0.74 7.19
CA LEU A 67 9.33 0.39 7.08
C LEU A 67 9.65 1.41 8.20
N SER A 68 9.84 2.68 7.84
CA SER A 68 10.06 3.74 8.85
C SER A 68 8.71 4.22 9.41
N GLN A 69 8.72 4.91 10.55
CA GLN A 69 7.51 5.56 11.08
C GLN A 69 6.91 6.54 10.05
N ARG A 70 7.74 7.27 9.31
CA ARG A 70 7.29 8.15 8.23
C ARG A 70 6.66 7.37 7.07
N GLY A 71 7.16 6.17 6.78
CA GLY A 71 6.56 5.25 5.81
C GLY A 71 5.16 4.78 6.22
N VAL A 72 4.98 4.46 7.51
CA VAL A 72 3.67 4.11 8.08
C VAL A 72 2.68 5.27 7.94
N GLU A 73 3.09 6.48 8.35
CA GLU A 73 2.24 7.67 8.20
C GLU A 73 1.93 7.96 6.73
N ARG A 74 2.90 7.76 5.83
CA ARG A 74 2.69 7.95 4.39
C ARG A 74 1.63 7.00 3.82
N LEU A 75 1.60 5.74 4.26
CA LEU A 75 0.55 4.79 3.90
C LEU A 75 -0.82 5.20 4.47
N ARG A 76 -0.84 5.71 5.70
CA ARG A 76 -2.06 6.23 6.33
C ARG A 76 -2.61 7.43 5.57
N GLU A 77 -1.77 8.39 5.21
CA GLU A 77 -2.14 9.55 4.40
C GLU A 77 -2.67 9.14 3.02
N ASP A 78 -2.08 8.13 2.38
CA ASP A 78 -2.58 7.58 1.10
C ASP A 78 -4.00 7.02 1.26
N ALA A 79 -4.21 6.19 2.30
CA ALA A 79 -5.52 5.60 2.59
C ALA A 79 -6.59 6.66 2.87
N VAL A 80 -6.26 7.67 3.70
CA VAL A 80 -7.17 8.79 3.99
C VAL A 80 -7.45 9.60 2.73
N SER A 81 -6.43 9.88 1.90
CA SER A 81 -6.61 10.63 0.66
C SER A 81 -7.54 9.90 -0.32
N LYS A 82 -7.42 8.56 -0.42
CA LYS A 82 -8.32 7.73 -1.22
C LYS A 82 -9.73 7.75 -0.67
N MET A 83 -9.88 7.57 0.65
CA MET A 83 -11.19 7.62 1.32
C MET A 83 -11.91 8.97 1.10
N LEU A 84 -11.18 10.08 1.20
CA LEU A 84 -11.72 11.42 0.95
C LEU A 84 -12.23 11.59 -0.49
N GLY A 85 -11.61 10.91 -1.47
CA GLY A 85 -12.11 10.89 -2.85
C GLY A 85 -13.48 10.21 -3.02
N TYR A 86 -13.88 9.39 -2.06
CA TYR A 86 -15.17 8.70 -2.03
C TYR A 86 -16.09 9.20 -0.90
N ALA A 87 -15.78 10.35 -0.27
CA ALA A 87 -16.49 10.83 0.92
C ALA A 87 -18.00 10.98 0.69
N ASP A 88 -18.41 11.53 -0.45
CA ASP A 88 -19.83 11.73 -0.78
C ASP A 88 -20.57 10.39 -0.91
N VAL A 89 -19.96 9.42 -1.60
CA VAL A 89 -20.53 8.07 -1.77
C VAL A 89 -20.61 7.34 -0.44
N LEU A 90 -19.54 7.40 0.36
CA LEU A 90 -19.48 6.81 1.70
C LEU A 90 -20.50 7.42 2.65
N SER A 91 -20.82 8.71 2.53
CA SER A 91 -21.83 9.35 3.37
C SER A 91 -23.26 8.88 3.09
N SER A 92 -23.53 8.43 1.86
CA SER A 92 -24.84 7.96 1.41
C SER A 92 -25.02 6.43 1.59
N THR A 93 -23.91 5.68 1.57
CA THR A 93 -23.91 4.21 1.60
C THR A 93 -23.64 3.65 3.01
N LYS A 94 -24.49 2.71 3.44
CA LYS A 94 -24.28 1.93 4.69
C LYS A 94 -23.46 0.63 4.48
N ALA A 95 -23.05 0.35 3.25
CA ALA A 95 -22.33 -0.86 2.90
C ALA A 95 -20.81 -0.67 2.97
N SER A 96 -20.09 -1.78 3.10
CA SER A 96 -18.66 -1.88 2.86
C SER A 96 -18.35 -1.62 1.38
N MET A 97 -17.25 -0.92 1.10
CA MET A 97 -16.83 -0.57 -0.25
C MET A 97 -15.32 -0.74 -0.42
N VAL A 98 -14.90 -1.25 -1.58
CA VAL A 98 -13.49 -1.27 -1.97
C VAL A 98 -13.10 0.14 -2.44
N LEU A 99 -12.19 0.78 -1.72
CA LEU A 99 -11.61 2.07 -2.12
C LEU A 99 -10.48 1.88 -3.14
N HIS A 100 -9.77 0.77 -3.03
CA HIS A 100 -8.67 0.44 -3.92
C HIS A 100 -8.35 -1.05 -3.82
N ALA A 101 -8.11 -1.70 -4.96
CA ALA A 101 -7.58 -3.04 -5.02
C ALA A 101 -6.30 -3.01 -5.86
N ASP A 102 -5.26 -3.68 -5.37
CA ASP A 102 -4.08 -4.07 -6.14
C ASP A 102 -3.95 -5.60 -6.12
N ASP A 103 -2.97 -6.13 -6.85
CA ASP A 103 -2.78 -7.58 -7.03
C ASP A 103 -2.71 -8.37 -5.70
N THR A 104 -2.28 -7.74 -4.60
CA THR A 104 -2.03 -8.42 -3.31
C THR A 104 -2.74 -7.79 -2.12
N ASN A 105 -3.33 -6.60 -2.26
CA ASN A 105 -3.92 -5.86 -1.16
C ASN A 105 -5.21 -5.15 -1.57
N VAL A 106 -6.17 -5.15 -0.65
CA VAL A 106 -7.43 -4.43 -0.80
C VAL A 106 -7.56 -3.40 0.32
N LEU A 107 -7.84 -2.15 -0.05
CA LEU A 107 -8.24 -1.09 0.86
C LEU A 107 -9.77 -1.04 0.92
N LEU A 108 -10.32 -1.39 2.07
CA LEU A 108 -11.76 -1.39 2.31
C LEU A 108 -12.17 -0.19 3.17
N ALA A 109 -13.31 0.41 2.84
CA ALA A 109 -14.05 1.30 3.72
C ALA A 109 -15.29 0.60 4.25
N TYR A 110 -15.61 0.83 5.52
CA TYR A 110 -16.85 0.43 6.15
C TYR A 110 -17.37 1.58 7.01
N THR A 111 -18.67 1.87 6.92
CA THR A 111 -19.34 2.94 7.68
C THR A 111 -19.99 2.44 8.96
N GLN A 112 -20.03 1.13 9.15
CA GLN A 112 -20.53 0.46 10.35
C GLN A 112 -19.50 -0.55 10.82
N SER A 113 -19.39 -0.73 12.14
CA SER A 113 -18.51 -1.76 12.70
C SER A 113 -18.91 -3.12 12.13
N PRO A 114 -17.97 -3.92 11.59
CA PRO A 114 -18.27 -5.27 11.14
C PRO A 114 -18.91 -6.07 12.28
N VAL A 115 -20.07 -6.67 12.00
CA VAL A 115 -20.80 -7.51 12.97
C VAL A 115 -20.20 -8.92 13.10
N GLY A 116 -19.21 -9.27 12.29
CA GLY A 116 -18.51 -10.54 12.33
C GLY A 116 -17.08 -10.45 11.78
N SER A 117 -16.34 -11.55 11.88
CA SER A 117 -14.94 -11.63 11.38
C SER A 117 -14.83 -11.60 9.86
N LEU A 118 -15.95 -11.76 9.15
CA LEU A 118 -16.01 -11.76 7.69
C LEU A 118 -16.80 -10.53 7.24
N VAL A 119 -16.19 -9.74 6.36
CA VAL A 119 -16.85 -8.61 5.70
C VAL A 119 -17.12 -9.02 4.27
N PHE A 120 -18.41 -9.07 3.90
CA PHE A 120 -18.77 -9.26 2.51
C PHE A 120 -18.42 -8.01 1.72
N VAL A 121 -17.74 -8.21 0.60
CA VAL A 121 -17.38 -7.16 -0.33
C VAL A 121 -18.10 -7.50 -1.62
N ALA A 122 -19.14 -6.72 -1.95
CA ALA A 122 -19.84 -6.92 -3.21
C ALA A 122 -18.81 -6.72 -4.34
N ASN A 123 -18.70 -7.71 -5.24
CA ASN A 123 -17.97 -7.53 -6.47
C ASN A 123 -18.62 -6.33 -7.17
N PRO A 124 -17.90 -5.25 -7.53
CA PRO A 124 -18.48 -4.28 -8.43
C PRO A 124 -18.89 -5.08 -9.64
N ALA A 125 -20.20 -5.15 -9.91
CA ALA A 125 -20.69 -5.74 -11.14
C ALA A 125 -19.79 -5.16 -12.23
N SER A 126 -19.12 -6.05 -12.98
CA SER A 126 -18.57 -5.68 -14.27
C SER A 126 -19.62 -4.81 -14.92
N HIS A 127 -19.31 -3.53 -15.11
CA HIS A 127 -20.03 -2.74 -16.08
C HIS A 127 -19.74 -3.47 -17.39
N ASP A 128 -20.58 -4.46 -17.69
CA ASP A 128 -20.74 -5.00 -19.03
C ASP A 128 -21.04 -3.77 -19.87
N GLN A 129 -20.02 -3.30 -20.58
CA GLN A 129 -20.19 -2.32 -21.63
C GLN A 129 -20.89 -3.06 -22.77
N GLU A 130 -22.18 -2.75 -22.91
CA GLU A 130 -22.99 -2.97 -24.11
C GLU A 130 -22.36 -2.26 -25.32
#